data_AF-X8DMR8-F1
#
_entry.id   AF-X8DMR8-F1
#
_cell.length_a   1.000
_cell.length_b   1.000
_cell.length_c   1.000
_cell.angle_alpha   90.00
_cell.angle_beta   90.00
_cell.angle_gamma   90.00
#
_symmetry.space_group_name_H-M   'P 1'
#
loop_
_entity.id
_entity.type
_entity.pdbx_description
1 polymer ?
#
loop_
_entity_poly.entity_id
_entity_poly.type
_entity_poly.pdbx_seq_one_letter_code
_entity_poly.pdbx_strand_id
1 'polypeptide(L)' 'MLTDDSGTSSLAQGCTGQHVLVQIERFEGRPPPVRAHTPPRFVARD' A
#
# COMPACT_ATOMS: atom_id res chain seq x y z
N MET A 1 0.87 -4.02 8.05
CA MET A 1 -0.23 -3.26 7.44
C MET A 1 -0.13 -1.85 7.97
N LEU A 2 -0.07 -0.82 7.10
CA LEU A 2 -0.05 0.58 7.56
C LEU A 2 -1.49 1.08 7.75
N THR A 3 -2.33 0.93 6.74
CA THR A 3 -3.77 1.20 6.82
C THR A 3 -4.52 -0.02 7.33
N ASP A 4 -5.46 0.18 8.24
CA ASP A 4 -6.47 -0.84 8.58
C ASP A 4 -7.63 -0.78 7.57
N ASP A 5 -8.15 -1.94 7.20
CA ASP A 5 -9.28 -2.06 6.29
C ASP A 5 -10.53 -2.46 7.09
N SER A 6 -11.04 -1.50 7.84
CA SER A 6 -12.23 -1.66 8.68
C SER A 6 -13.34 -0.71 8.27
N GLY A 7 -14.58 -1.19 8.28
CA GLY A 7 -15.76 -0.36 8.05
C GLY A 7 -15.96 0.63 9.21
N THR A 8 -16.42 1.85 8.91
CA THR A 8 -16.68 2.89 9.94
C THR A 8 -17.69 2.47 11.02
N SER A 9 -18.71 1.69 10.66
CA SER A 9 -19.72 1.15 11.58
C SER A 9 -20.50 0.01 10.94
N SER A 10 -21.26 -0.75 11.75
CA SER A 10 -22.14 -1.83 11.27
C SER A 10 -23.14 -1.37 10.22
N LEU A 11 -23.63 -0.12 10.33
CA LEU A 11 -24.61 0.47 9.41
C LEU A 11 -23.96 1.01 8.13
N ALA A 12 -22.94 1.87 8.26
CA ALA A 12 -22.44 2.66 7.14
C ALA A 12 -21.34 1.94 6.33
N GLN A 13 -20.57 1.06 6.96
CA GLN A 13 -19.48 0.28 6.33
C GLN A 13 -18.57 1.12 5.42
N GLY A 14 -18.32 2.38 5.81
CA GLY A 14 -17.53 3.32 5.02
C GLY A 14 -16.02 3.10 5.17
N CYS A 15 -15.23 3.74 4.30
CA CYS A 15 -13.77 3.68 4.33
C CYS A 15 -13.18 4.37 5.57
N THR A 16 -12.21 3.71 6.22
CA THR A 16 -11.42 4.27 7.34
C THR A 16 -9.93 4.40 7.03
N GLY A 17 -9.49 4.25 5.78
CA GLY A 17 -8.07 4.20 5.41
C GLY A 17 -7.23 5.44 5.75
N GLN A 18 -7.86 6.55 6.17
CA GLN A 18 -7.18 7.75 6.66
C GLN A 18 -6.90 7.73 8.18
N HIS A 19 -7.55 6.82 8.93
CA HIS A 19 -7.37 6.66 10.37
C HIS A 19 -6.20 5.72 10.66
N VAL A 20 -4.99 6.27 10.66
CA VAL A 20 -3.76 5.50 10.83
C VAL A 20 -2.76 6.23 11.72
N LEU A 21 -2.13 5.48 12.63
CA LEU A 21 -0.94 5.91 13.37
C LEU A 21 0.29 5.16 12.86
N VAL A 22 1.37 5.88 12.58
CA VAL A 22 2.64 5.30 12.14
C VAL A 22 3.82 5.83 12.96
N GLN A 23 4.94 5.13 12.86
CA GLN A 23 6.26 5.61 13.27
C GLN A 23 7.18 5.59 12.05
N ILE A 24 8.18 6.47 12.06
CA ILE A 24 9.17 6.58 10.98
C ILE A 24 10.58 6.61 11.54
N GLU A 25 11.54 6.17 10.74
CA GLU A 25 12.96 6.25 11.02
C GLU A 25 13.74 6.64 9.76
N ARG A 26 15.01 7.00 9.93
CA ARG A 26 15.92 7.28 8.81
C ARG A 26 16.27 5.98 8.10
N PHE A 27 16.10 5.94 6.78
CA PHE A 27 16.54 4.83 5.95
C PHE A 27 18.04 4.95 5.62
N GLU A 28 18.84 4.00 6.08
CA GLU A 28 20.31 3.97 5.91
C GLU A 28 20.77 3.17 4.67
N GLY A 29 19.85 2.53 3.95
CA GLY A 29 20.17 1.68 2.80
C GLY A 29 20.26 2.43 1.47
N ARG A 30 20.73 1.73 0.42
CA ARG A 30 20.52 2.18 -0.96
C ARG A 30 19.07 1.85 -1.36
N PRO A 31 18.26 2.82 -1.80
CA PRO A 31 16.88 2.54 -2.18
C PRO A 31 16.85 1.65 -3.46
N PRO A 32 15.86 0.74 -3.57
CA PRO A 32 15.65 -0.01 -4.80
C PRO A 32 15.19 0.92 -5.94
N PRO A 33 15.38 0.53 -7.22
CA PRO A 33 14.85 1.30 -8.34
C PRO A 33 13.31 1.31 -8.31
N VAL A 34 12.72 2.46 -8.64
CA VAL A 34 11.27 2.62 -8.79
C VAL A 34 10.81 1.87 -10.03
N ARG A 35 9.87 0.93 -9.87
CA ARG A 35 9.33 0.09 -10.96
C ARG A 35 7.88 0.40 -11.32
N ALA A 36 7.20 1.28 -10.58
CA ALA A 36 5.78 1.58 -10.78
C ALA A 36 5.46 2.14 -12.18
N HIS A 37 6.46 2.72 -12.86
CA HIS A 37 6.33 3.29 -14.20
C HIS A 37 6.89 2.38 -15.30
N THR A 38 7.38 1.20 -14.95
CA THR A 38 7.87 0.21 -15.92
C THR A 38 6.71 -0.69 -16.33
N PRO A 39 6.43 -0.86 -17.63
CA PRO A 39 5.43 -1.82 -18.09
C PRO A 39 5.70 -3.25 -17.60
N PRO A 40 4.66 -4.08 -17.42
CA PRO A 40 4.86 -5.48 -17.07
C PRO A 40 5.58 -6.22 -18.20
N ARG A 41 6.26 -7.32 -17.85
CA ARG A 41 6.81 -8.25 -18.86
C ARG A 41 5.67 -9.06 -19.46
N PHE A 42 5.58 -9.07 -20.79
CA PHE A 42 4.71 -10.01 -21.49
C PHE A 42 5.27 -11.44 -21.37
N VAL A 43 4.37 -12.39 -21.14
CA VAL A 43 4.66 -13.83 -21.18
C VAL A 43 3.74 -14.48 -22.21
N ALA A 44 4.26 -15.47 -22.93
CA ALA A 44 3.43 -16.29 -23.82
C ALA A 44 2.42 -17.07 -22.96
N ARG A 45 1.23 -17.29 -23.51
CA ARG A 45 0.23 -18.17 -22.91
C ARG A 45 0.47 -19.58 -23.43
N ASP A 46 0.42 -20.57 -22.55
CA ASP A 46 0.30 -21.98 -22.94
C ASP A 46 -1.07 -22.24 -23.60
#